data_AF-A0A1X6PIU7-F1
#
_entry.id   AF-A0A1X6PIU7-F1
#
_cell.length_a   1.000
_cell.length_b   1.000
_cell.length_c   1.000
_cell.angle_alpha   90.00
_cell.angle_beta   90.00
_cell.angle_gamma   90.00
#
_symmetry.space_group_name_H-M   'P 1'
#
loop_
_entity.id
_entity.type
_entity.pdbx_description
1 polymer ?
#
loop_
_entity_poly.entity_id
_entity_poly.type
_entity_poly.pdbx_seq_one_letter_code
_entity_poly.pdbx_strand_id
1 'polypeptide(L)'
;MSSSSGSPARRCRRVLSTALAGAAALAAAVSLPAPTEAHSFLSMPVPMSRMHGCRMGTSTLSGNGPQAGRLGRCPGPCPNSDFRPDTSPGNPAAVYRRGGRYQVRWTRNNHEGGFTRWALVPINQMNNKAAHQKFAFHWSCWNINRFTCNRMDHQRDCQYDRNNKAFKDHIRIPANLPNGDYVLGWSWYGGGRTGGRAHFGDYFDCSYVRVEGGKPLQEKHIPTFAGRGCHATVNRPGVCKSEPCRPLRKVTFKRPAEFDGRTPPPIYASSFGAPSDNFKFDVSAISQSVFTEPKVRVSPKVRVTGLRVANIRNRVARYDITFKRTVLVGSKVGVTLVAQTSGHVKKIEWFVNGLKVFTDRKAPFTIAGDRGWQYYKWEHPLFERRLRVTAKATGYSGFRNWLSREVVFVRAHNDYYLGNWTPKADK
;
A
#
# COMPACT_ATOMS: atom_id res chain seq x y z
N MET A 1 -23.62 -68.25 -58.99
CA MET A 1 -24.96 -68.14 -59.58
C MET A 1 -25.52 -66.80 -59.18
N SER A 2 -25.30 -65.77 -60.00
CA SER A 2 -26.27 -65.28 -61.00
C SER A 2 -27.34 -64.42 -60.31
N SER A 3 -27.16 -63.09 -60.29
CA SER A 3 -27.73 -62.14 -61.28
C SER A 3 -29.18 -61.76 -60.90
N SER A 4 -29.42 -60.55 -60.40
CA SER A 4 -29.72 -59.34 -61.17
C SER A 4 -31.22 -59.09 -61.35
N SER A 5 -31.70 -57.95 -60.84
CA SER A 5 -32.74 -57.10 -61.42
C SER A 5 -32.91 -55.92 -60.45
N GLY A 6 -33.11 -54.67 -60.84
CA GLY A 6 -33.26 -54.02 -62.13
C GLY A 6 -33.50 -52.54 -61.81
N SER A 7 -32.83 -51.66 -62.52
CA SER A 7 -33.16 -50.25 -62.70
C SER A 7 -32.84 -49.98 -64.17
N PRO A 8 -33.54 -49.09 -64.91
CA PRO A 8 -33.53 -47.66 -64.58
C PRO A 8 -34.75 -46.84 -65.09
N ALA A 9 -34.93 -45.62 -64.59
CA ALA A 9 -34.78 -44.34 -65.33
C ALA A 9 -36.14 -43.58 -65.22
N ARG A 10 -36.25 -42.25 -65.05
CA ARG A 10 -35.50 -41.14 -65.64
C ARG A 10 -35.60 -39.86 -64.78
N ARG A 11 -34.46 -39.15 -64.72
CA ARG A 11 -34.20 -37.70 -64.67
C ARG A 11 -35.38 -36.73 -64.49
N CYS A 12 -35.23 -35.71 -63.62
CA CYS A 12 -34.69 -34.38 -64.00
C CYS A 12 -34.65 -33.35 -62.84
N ARG A 13 -33.65 -32.44 -62.93
CA ARG A 13 -33.46 -31.12 -62.25
C ARG A 13 -32.97 -31.17 -60.79
N ARG A 14 -31.70 -30.80 -60.55
CA ARG A 14 -31.18 -29.43 -60.22
C ARG A 14 -31.89 -28.87 -58.97
N VAL A 15 -31.25 -28.36 -57.91
CA VAL A 15 -29.91 -27.81 -57.65
C VAL A 15 -29.84 -27.55 -56.11
N LEU A 16 -28.63 -27.33 -55.56
CA LEU A 16 -28.30 -26.78 -54.23
C LEU A 16 -28.34 -27.75 -53.03
N SER A 17 -27.33 -28.63 -52.97
CA SER A 17 -26.86 -29.14 -51.68
C SER A 17 -26.02 -28.05 -51.02
N THR A 18 -26.59 -27.41 -49.99
CA THR A 18 -25.87 -26.60 -49.00
C THR A 18 -24.79 -27.45 -48.33
N ALA A 19 -23.54 -27.27 -48.75
CA ALA A 19 -22.39 -27.73 -47.99
C ALA A 19 -22.28 -26.86 -46.73
N LEU A 20 -22.70 -27.40 -45.60
CA LEU A 20 -22.35 -26.91 -44.27
C LEU A 20 -20.85 -27.11 -44.06
N ALA A 21 -20.06 -26.16 -44.55
CA ALA A 21 -18.69 -25.97 -44.08
C ALA A 21 -18.77 -25.34 -42.69
N GLY A 22 -18.77 -26.18 -41.65
CA GLY A 22 -18.61 -25.77 -40.28
C GLY A 22 -17.21 -25.19 -40.06
N ALA A 23 -17.05 -23.90 -40.31
CA ALA A 23 -15.89 -23.16 -39.83
C ALA A 23 -16.03 -22.99 -38.31
N ALA A 24 -15.43 -23.89 -37.55
CA ALA A 24 -15.17 -23.68 -36.14
C ALA A 24 -14.12 -22.55 -36.01
N ALA A 25 -14.59 -21.31 -36.06
CA ALA A 25 -13.80 -20.15 -35.65
C ALA A 25 -13.63 -20.24 -34.12
N LEU A 26 -12.60 -20.96 -33.69
CA LEU A 26 -12.00 -20.75 -32.37
C LEU A 26 -11.48 -19.32 -32.37
N ALA A 27 -12.33 -18.38 -31.96
CA ALA A 27 -11.88 -17.10 -31.48
C ALA A 27 -11.04 -17.37 -30.22
N ALA A 28 -9.76 -17.65 -30.43
CA ALA A 28 -8.77 -17.46 -29.40
C ALA A 28 -8.88 -15.98 -29.02
N ALA A 29 -9.60 -15.70 -27.93
CA ALA A 29 -9.48 -14.45 -27.22
C ALA A 29 -8.03 -14.37 -26.76
N VAL A 30 -7.16 -13.91 -27.66
CA VAL A 30 -5.83 -13.42 -27.31
C VAL A 30 -6.13 -12.29 -26.36
N SER A 31 -6.12 -12.62 -25.08
CA SER A 31 -6.18 -11.67 -23.99
C SER A 31 -4.91 -10.85 -24.15
N LEU A 32 -4.98 -9.76 -24.93
CA LEU A 32 -3.88 -8.82 -25.04
C LEU A 32 -3.49 -8.48 -23.60
N PRO A 33 -2.24 -8.73 -23.19
CA PRO A 33 -1.84 -8.55 -21.80
C PRO A 33 -2.20 -7.13 -21.36
N ALA A 34 -2.76 -6.93 -20.17
CA ALA A 34 -3.15 -5.58 -19.71
C ALA A 34 -1.91 -4.66 -19.71
N PRO A 35 -1.94 -3.46 -20.32
CA PRO A 35 -0.81 -2.52 -20.36
C PRO A 35 -0.21 -2.26 -18.98
N THR A 36 1.11 -2.07 -18.93
CA THR A 36 1.77 -1.43 -17.78
C THR A 36 0.97 -0.18 -17.47
N GLU A 37 0.44 -0.07 -16.25
CA GLU A 37 -0.44 1.05 -15.93
C GLU A 37 0.35 2.35 -16.04
N ALA A 38 -0.28 3.40 -16.56
CA ALA A 38 0.36 4.70 -16.73
C ALA A 38 0.58 5.44 -15.40
N HIS A 39 0.66 4.74 -14.27
CA HIS A 39 0.67 5.33 -12.94
C HIS A 39 1.83 4.82 -12.07
N SER A 40 2.27 5.64 -11.11
CA SER A 40 3.29 5.27 -10.13
C SER A 40 2.88 5.81 -8.76
N PHE A 41 3.08 5.03 -7.72
CA PHE A 41 2.65 5.36 -6.36
C PHE A 41 3.52 4.66 -5.31
N LEU A 42 3.44 5.12 -4.08
CA LEU A 42 4.17 4.56 -2.94
C LEU A 42 3.56 3.22 -2.56
N SER A 43 4.37 2.16 -2.48
CA SER A 43 3.90 0.84 -2.05
C SER A 43 4.40 0.44 -0.67
N MET A 44 5.56 0.98 -0.25
CA MET A 44 6.11 0.77 1.09
C MET A 44 6.82 2.04 1.61
N PRO A 45 6.45 2.56 2.80
CA PRO A 45 5.39 2.07 3.69
C PRO A 45 4.00 2.19 3.04
N VAL A 46 3.00 1.50 3.63
CA VAL A 46 1.64 1.48 3.07
C VAL A 46 1.11 2.92 2.92
N PRO A 47 0.64 3.31 1.72
CA PRO A 47 0.17 4.67 1.46
C PRO A 47 -1.11 4.99 2.24
N MET A 48 -1.45 6.27 2.35
CA MET A 48 -2.61 6.75 3.09
C MET A 48 -3.93 6.60 2.32
N SER A 49 -3.86 6.47 0.99
CA SER A 49 -5.01 6.23 0.13
C SER A 49 -4.85 4.94 -0.65
N ARG A 50 -5.92 4.51 -1.33
CA ARG A 50 -5.87 3.42 -2.31
C ARG A 50 -5.70 3.96 -3.74
N MET A 51 -5.42 5.26 -3.89
CA MET A 51 -5.22 5.86 -5.19
C MET A 51 -3.93 5.33 -5.82
N HIS A 52 -4.02 4.74 -7.01
CA HIS A 52 -2.87 4.18 -7.73
C HIS A 52 -2.16 5.20 -8.64
N GLY A 53 -2.48 6.49 -8.54
CA GLY A 53 -1.94 7.50 -9.46
C GLY A 53 -2.35 8.93 -9.14
N CYS A 54 -2.23 9.36 -7.87
CA CYS A 54 -2.47 10.75 -7.49
C CYS A 54 -1.51 11.68 -8.28
N ARG A 55 -2.04 12.38 -9.28
CA ARG A 55 -1.31 13.23 -10.22
C ARG A 55 -2.07 14.54 -10.49
N MET A 56 -1.35 15.59 -10.87
CA MET A 56 -1.96 16.79 -11.46
C MET A 56 -2.54 16.44 -12.84
N GLY A 57 -3.86 16.40 -13.00
CA GLY A 57 -4.51 16.26 -14.33
C GLY A 57 -5.95 15.75 -14.28
N THR A 58 -6.83 16.27 -15.13
CA THR A 58 -8.11 15.62 -15.47
C THR A 58 -7.92 14.80 -16.72
N SER A 59 -7.49 13.56 -16.58
CA SER A 59 -7.71 12.64 -17.68
C SER A 59 -9.15 12.13 -17.56
N THR A 60 -10.06 12.83 -18.24
CA THR A 60 -11.24 12.17 -18.84
C THR A 60 -10.85 11.05 -19.81
N LEU A 61 -9.54 10.85 -20.05
CA LEU A 61 -8.92 9.87 -20.93
C LEU A 61 -8.15 8.75 -20.21
N SER A 62 -8.09 8.71 -18.87
CA SER A 62 -7.48 7.58 -18.15
C SER A 62 -8.59 6.67 -17.64
N GLY A 63 -8.97 5.68 -18.44
CA GLY A 63 -9.77 4.54 -17.98
C GLY A 63 -11.29 4.67 -18.21
N ASN A 64 -11.80 3.80 -19.10
CA ASN A 64 -13.20 3.41 -19.15
C ASN A 64 -13.57 2.62 -17.87
N GLY A 65 -13.65 3.32 -16.75
CA GLY A 65 -14.20 2.81 -15.49
C GLY A 65 -14.99 3.94 -14.82
N PRO A 66 -16.12 3.66 -14.16
CA PRO A 66 -17.05 4.66 -13.61
C PRO A 66 -16.48 5.55 -12.48
N GLN A 67 -15.16 5.56 -12.27
CA GLN A 67 -14.45 6.23 -11.18
C GLN A 67 -13.32 7.16 -11.65
N ALA A 68 -12.93 7.11 -12.92
CA ALA A 68 -11.67 7.72 -13.36
C ALA A 68 -11.73 9.24 -13.63
N GLY A 69 -12.92 9.79 -13.86
CA GLY A 69 -13.12 11.22 -14.16
C GLY A 69 -13.14 12.17 -12.94
N ARG A 70 -13.22 11.66 -11.71
CA ARG A 70 -13.30 12.50 -10.48
C ARG A 70 -12.21 12.22 -9.44
N LEU A 71 -11.63 11.02 -9.42
CA LEU A 71 -10.59 10.63 -8.45
C LEU A 71 -9.17 11.05 -8.87
N GLY A 72 -8.96 11.48 -10.12
CA GLY A 72 -7.62 11.77 -10.66
C GLY A 72 -7.05 13.17 -10.38
N ARG A 73 -7.86 14.17 -9.98
CA ARG A 73 -7.35 15.52 -9.65
C ARG A 73 -6.68 15.52 -8.30
N CYS A 74 -5.40 15.16 -8.26
CA CYS A 74 -4.63 15.20 -7.04
C CYS A 74 -3.55 16.25 -7.16
N PRO A 75 -3.76 17.47 -6.62
CA PRO A 75 -2.80 18.52 -6.83
C PRO A 75 -1.46 18.31 -6.10
N GLY A 76 -1.37 17.27 -5.28
CA GLY A 76 -0.31 17.07 -4.31
C GLY A 76 -0.42 18.07 -3.14
N PRO A 77 0.39 17.90 -2.11
CA PRO A 77 1.52 16.96 -2.02
C PRO A 77 1.16 15.58 -1.46
N CYS A 78 -0.07 15.38 -1.01
CA CYS A 78 -0.62 14.08 -0.59
C CYS A 78 -1.91 13.76 -1.36
N PRO A 79 -2.35 12.49 -1.37
CA PRO A 79 -3.67 12.10 -1.84
C PRO A 79 -4.78 12.90 -1.14
N ASN A 80 -5.82 13.26 -1.88
CA ASN A 80 -6.95 14.06 -1.39
C ASN A 80 -8.29 13.29 -1.37
N SER A 81 -8.28 12.03 -1.77
CA SER A 81 -9.47 11.17 -1.82
C SER A 81 -9.10 9.71 -1.64
N ASP A 82 -10.12 8.85 -1.56
CA ASP A 82 -9.96 7.40 -1.40
C ASP A 82 -9.02 6.98 -0.26
N PHE A 83 -9.12 7.71 0.86
CA PHE A 83 -8.32 7.45 2.05
C PHE A 83 -8.61 6.05 2.59
N ARG A 84 -7.54 5.38 2.99
CA ARG A 84 -7.64 4.09 3.63
C ARG A 84 -8.16 4.25 5.05
N PRO A 85 -9.22 3.51 5.43
CA PRO A 85 -9.72 3.54 6.80
C PRO A 85 -8.76 2.85 7.79
N ASP A 86 -7.83 2.02 7.31
CA ASP A 86 -6.92 1.22 8.13
C ASP A 86 -5.58 1.91 8.44
N THR A 87 -5.45 3.20 8.13
CA THR A 87 -4.26 4.00 8.41
C THR A 87 -4.65 5.39 8.89
N SER A 88 -3.95 5.89 9.89
CA SER A 88 -4.19 7.22 10.49
C SER A 88 -2.98 7.60 11.35
N PRO A 89 -2.87 8.83 11.87
CA PRO A 89 -1.86 9.16 12.87
C PRO A 89 -1.90 8.20 14.09
N GLY A 90 -3.11 7.78 14.51
CA GLY A 90 -3.28 6.80 15.59
C GLY A 90 -3.00 5.33 15.20
N ASN A 91 -2.81 5.04 13.92
CA ASN A 91 -2.42 3.73 13.38
C ASN A 91 -1.44 3.91 12.22
N PRO A 92 -0.20 4.33 12.49
CA PRO A 92 0.74 4.66 11.44
C PRO A 92 1.12 3.43 10.63
N ALA A 93 1.44 3.63 9.36
CA ALA A 93 1.91 2.58 8.47
C ALA A 93 3.25 1.99 8.93
N ALA A 94 4.11 2.84 9.50
CA ALA A 94 5.40 2.48 10.05
C ALA A 94 5.79 3.34 11.27
N VAL A 95 6.58 2.75 12.17
CA VAL A 95 7.26 3.46 13.26
C VAL A 95 8.76 3.41 13.00
N TYR A 96 9.38 4.57 12.90
CA TYR A 96 10.78 4.76 12.60
C TYR A 96 11.55 5.33 13.79
N ARG A 97 12.84 5.02 13.84
CA ARG A 97 13.79 5.60 14.79
C ARG A 97 14.62 6.66 14.08
N ARG A 98 14.89 7.78 14.75
CA ARG A 98 15.83 8.81 14.27
C ARG A 98 17.16 8.20 13.88
N GLY A 99 17.68 8.61 12.72
CA GLY A 99 18.95 8.12 12.17
C GLY A 99 18.90 6.68 11.64
N GLY A 100 17.76 5.99 11.76
CA GLY A 100 17.56 4.65 11.24
C GLY A 100 17.47 4.62 9.72
N ARG A 101 17.86 3.49 9.12
CA ARG A 101 17.81 3.25 7.68
C ARG A 101 16.67 2.28 7.38
N TYR A 102 15.75 2.68 6.51
CA TYR A 102 14.53 1.94 6.22
C TYR A 102 14.34 1.79 4.72
N GLN A 103 13.89 0.61 4.31
CA GLN A 103 13.53 0.36 2.92
C GLN A 103 12.21 1.04 2.59
N VAL A 104 12.16 1.63 1.39
CA VAL A 104 10.96 2.17 0.76
C VAL A 104 10.81 1.59 -0.63
N ARG A 105 9.58 1.50 -1.14
CA ARG A 105 9.26 0.92 -2.45
C ARG A 105 8.16 1.70 -3.15
N TRP A 106 8.22 1.73 -4.47
CA TRP A 106 7.20 2.33 -5.32
C TRP A 106 7.06 1.54 -6.62
N THR A 107 5.88 1.66 -7.22
CA THR A 107 5.51 0.94 -8.43
C THR A 107 6.17 1.53 -9.66
N ARG A 108 6.40 0.67 -10.67
CA ARG A 108 6.89 1.12 -11.98
C ARG A 108 5.78 1.81 -12.76
N ASN A 109 6.17 2.83 -13.53
CA ASN A 109 5.35 3.53 -14.51
C ASN A 109 5.72 3.04 -15.92
N ASN A 110 4.82 3.18 -16.88
CA ASN A 110 5.13 2.95 -18.30
C ASN A 110 6.10 4.00 -18.90
N HIS A 111 6.35 5.10 -18.19
CA HIS A 111 7.37 6.09 -18.50
C HIS A 111 8.59 5.98 -17.57
N GLU A 112 9.78 6.03 -18.16
CA GLU A 112 11.05 5.91 -17.43
C GLU A 112 11.59 7.28 -16.96
N GLY A 113 12.64 7.26 -16.14
CA GLY A 113 13.38 8.47 -15.76
C GLY A 113 12.70 9.37 -14.72
N GLY A 114 13.28 10.54 -14.49
CA GLY A 114 12.86 11.47 -13.45
C GLY A 114 13.50 11.19 -12.09
N PHE A 115 12.95 11.84 -11.07
CA PHE A 115 13.43 11.81 -9.69
C PHE A 115 12.36 11.28 -8.75
N THR A 116 12.79 10.65 -7.66
CA THR A 116 11.97 10.53 -6.45
C THR A 116 12.43 11.56 -5.43
N ARG A 117 11.49 12.12 -4.68
CA ARG A 117 11.75 13.01 -3.54
C ARG A 117 10.95 12.52 -2.33
N TRP A 118 11.62 12.54 -1.19
CA TRP A 118 11.08 12.13 0.11
C TRP A 118 11.07 13.31 1.08
N ALA A 119 9.93 13.51 1.74
CA ALA A 119 9.74 14.54 2.75
C ALA A 119 9.10 13.95 4.02
N LEU A 120 9.48 14.46 5.20
CA LEU A 120 8.83 14.13 6.47
C LEU A 120 8.19 15.40 7.02
N VAL A 121 6.86 15.46 6.98
CA VAL A 121 6.09 16.67 7.25
C VAL A 121 5.16 16.43 8.44
N PRO A 122 5.09 17.34 9.44
CA PRO A 122 4.11 17.24 10.51
C PRO A 122 2.68 17.10 9.98
N ILE A 123 1.83 16.31 10.66
CA ILE A 123 0.46 16.00 10.19
C ILE A 123 -0.35 17.26 9.89
N ASN A 124 -0.25 18.29 10.73
CA ASN A 124 -0.98 19.55 10.54
C ASN A 124 -0.55 20.34 9.27
N GLN A 125 0.56 19.95 8.64
CA GLN A 125 1.07 20.53 7.40
C GLN A 125 1.04 19.52 6.23
N MET A 126 0.37 18.38 6.37
CA MET A 126 0.42 17.29 5.39
C MET A 126 0.02 17.72 3.97
N ASN A 127 -0.89 18.69 3.83
CA ASN A 127 -1.36 19.18 2.54
C ASN A 127 -0.63 20.46 2.06
N ASN A 128 0.37 20.94 2.80
CA ASN A 128 1.11 22.16 2.46
C ASN A 128 2.31 21.83 1.56
N LYS A 129 2.24 22.27 0.29
CA LYS A 129 3.31 22.05 -0.71
C LYS A 129 4.65 22.66 -0.29
N ALA A 130 4.63 23.84 0.32
CA ALA A 130 5.84 24.51 0.79
C ALA A 130 6.48 23.75 1.96
N ALA A 131 5.67 23.15 2.84
CA ALA A 131 6.18 22.29 3.92
C ALA A 131 6.86 21.03 3.36
N HIS A 132 6.25 20.36 2.37
CA HIS A 132 6.89 19.23 1.68
C HIS A 132 8.18 19.61 0.97
N GLN A 133 8.28 20.82 0.41
CA GLN A 133 9.52 21.32 -0.15
C GLN A 133 10.57 21.59 0.94
N LYS A 134 10.19 22.28 2.02
CA LYS A 134 11.06 22.64 3.14
C LYS A 134 11.63 21.42 3.86
N PHE A 135 10.81 20.39 4.06
CA PHE A 135 11.17 19.18 4.81
C PHE A 135 11.54 17.99 3.91
N ALA A 136 11.80 18.24 2.62
CA ALA A 136 12.36 17.23 1.74
C ALA A 136 13.82 16.97 2.12
N PHE A 137 14.13 15.71 2.43
CA PHE A 137 15.42 15.33 3.02
C PHE A 137 16.22 14.35 2.14
N HIS A 138 15.57 13.71 1.17
CA HIS A 138 16.22 12.73 0.31
C HIS A 138 15.66 12.72 -1.11
N TRP A 139 16.55 12.62 -2.09
CA TRP A 139 16.26 12.44 -3.50
C TRP A 139 17.03 11.25 -4.06
N SER A 140 16.48 10.61 -5.08
CA SER A 140 17.19 9.64 -5.91
C SER A 140 16.63 9.61 -7.33
N CYS A 141 17.31 8.95 -8.27
CA CYS A 141 16.70 8.69 -9.57
C CYS A 141 15.51 7.76 -9.40
N TRP A 142 14.42 8.02 -10.12
CA TRP A 142 13.19 7.23 -9.95
C TRP A 142 13.37 5.75 -10.28
N ASN A 143 14.27 5.43 -11.21
CA ASN A 143 14.55 4.06 -11.63
C ASN A 143 15.65 3.37 -10.80
N ILE A 144 16.01 3.90 -9.62
CA ILE A 144 17.05 3.33 -8.76
C ILE A 144 16.66 1.95 -8.21
N ASN A 145 17.66 1.07 -8.07
CA ASN A 145 17.56 -0.30 -7.54
C ASN A 145 16.32 -1.08 -7.99
N ARG A 146 16.01 -1.03 -9.29
CA ARG A 146 14.94 -1.83 -9.90
C ARG A 146 15.05 -3.30 -9.47
N PHE A 147 13.94 -3.89 -9.07
CA PHE A 147 13.88 -5.29 -8.68
C PHE A 147 12.70 -6.01 -9.36
N THR A 148 12.85 -7.31 -9.58
CA THR A 148 11.75 -8.18 -10.00
C THR A 148 11.01 -8.66 -8.75
N CYS A 149 9.69 -8.51 -8.71
CA CYS A 149 8.90 -9.00 -7.60
C CYS A 149 8.91 -10.53 -7.56
N ASN A 150 9.03 -11.09 -6.37
CA ASN A 150 8.59 -12.46 -6.16
C ASN A 150 7.05 -12.52 -6.14
N ARG A 151 6.50 -13.73 -6.04
CA ARG A 151 5.05 -13.95 -5.99
C ARG A 151 4.36 -13.16 -4.87
N MET A 152 5.00 -13.04 -3.71
CA MET A 152 4.47 -12.34 -2.53
C MET A 152 4.38 -10.82 -2.71
N ASP A 153 5.35 -10.24 -3.40
CA ASP A 153 5.46 -8.80 -3.62
C ASP A 153 4.67 -8.33 -4.84
N HIS A 154 4.32 -9.25 -5.77
CA HIS A 154 3.62 -8.93 -7.01
C HIS A 154 2.37 -8.06 -6.77
N GLN A 155 1.45 -8.53 -5.92
CA GLN A 155 0.18 -7.84 -5.65
C GLN A 155 0.35 -6.48 -4.95
N ARG A 156 1.51 -6.19 -4.34
CA ARG A 156 1.77 -4.91 -3.66
C ARG A 156 2.54 -3.94 -4.55
N ASP A 157 3.59 -4.41 -5.20
CA ASP A 157 4.60 -3.57 -5.83
C ASP A 157 4.56 -3.63 -7.37
N CYS A 158 4.19 -4.77 -7.95
CA CYS A 158 4.36 -5.04 -9.38
C CYS A 158 3.07 -5.40 -10.12
N GLN A 159 1.90 -5.36 -9.47
CA GLN A 159 0.61 -5.76 -10.04
C GLN A 159 0.32 -5.02 -11.35
N TYR A 160 0.82 -3.79 -11.45
CA TYR A 160 0.60 -2.87 -12.56
C TYR A 160 1.75 -2.87 -13.59
N ASP A 161 2.74 -3.75 -13.43
CA ASP A 161 3.87 -3.90 -14.34
C ASP A 161 3.90 -5.29 -14.99
N ARG A 162 3.81 -5.34 -16.32
CA ARG A 162 3.84 -6.59 -17.10
C ARG A 162 5.14 -7.38 -16.93
N ASN A 163 6.24 -6.70 -16.65
CA ASN A 163 7.55 -7.33 -16.46
C ASN A 163 7.78 -7.75 -15.02
N ASN A 164 6.77 -7.57 -14.15
CA ASN A 164 6.81 -7.88 -12.75
C ASN A 164 7.97 -7.15 -12.02
N LYS A 165 8.17 -5.86 -12.34
CA LYS A 165 9.24 -5.02 -11.80
C LYS A 165 8.71 -3.80 -11.04
N ALA A 166 9.45 -3.41 -10.01
CA ALA A 166 9.24 -2.21 -9.21
C ALA A 166 10.59 -1.62 -8.78
N PHE A 167 10.56 -0.55 -7.99
CA PHE A 167 11.75 0.14 -7.52
C PHE A 167 11.79 0.21 -6.00
N LYS A 168 13.01 0.33 -5.46
CA LYS A 168 13.24 0.41 -4.03
C LYS A 168 14.42 1.28 -3.69
N ASP A 169 14.42 1.82 -2.48
CA ASP A 169 15.57 2.52 -1.93
C ASP A 169 15.66 2.30 -0.43
N HIS A 170 16.75 2.76 0.16
CA HIS A 170 16.87 2.91 1.59
C HIS A 170 17.03 4.38 1.96
N ILE A 171 15.99 4.93 2.57
CA ILE A 171 16.05 6.28 3.15
C ILE A 171 16.61 6.21 4.58
N ARG A 172 17.37 7.24 4.95
CA ARG A 172 17.80 7.43 6.34
C ARG A 172 16.94 8.51 6.97
N ILE A 173 16.23 8.16 8.04
CA ILE A 173 15.38 9.11 8.75
C ILE A 173 16.28 10.15 9.42
N PRO A 174 16.08 11.45 9.13
CA PRO A 174 16.89 12.51 9.71
C PRO A 174 16.94 12.44 11.23
N ALA A 175 18.12 12.63 11.82
CA ALA A 175 18.29 12.58 13.28
C ALA A 175 17.86 13.87 13.98
N ASN A 176 17.52 14.92 13.22
CA ASN A 176 16.98 16.18 13.73
C ASN A 176 15.44 16.18 13.84
N LEU A 177 14.77 15.05 13.58
CA LEU A 177 13.31 14.94 13.70
C LEU A 177 12.90 14.65 15.15
N PRO A 178 12.14 15.54 15.81
CA PRO A 178 11.55 15.24 17.11
C PRO A 178 10.66 14.00 17.06
N ASN A 179 10.43 13.37 18.22
CA ASN A 179 9.39 12.35 18.31
C ASN A 179 8.05 12.95 17.88
N GLY A 180 7.25 12.20 17.12
CA GLY A 180 5.94 12.69 16.68
C GLY A 180 5.36 11.89 15.51
N ASP A 181 4.14 12.27 15.14
CA ASP A 181 3.44 11.77 13.97
C ASP A 181 3.69 12.69 12.76
N TYR A 182 3.98 12.07 11.62
CA TYR A 182 4.34 12.74 10.37
C TYR A 182 3.63 12.07 9.20
N VAL A 183 3.58 12.76 8.07
CA VAL A 183 3.44 12.12 6.76
C VAL A 183 4.82 11.97 6.13
N LEU A 184 5.14 10.75 5.68
CA LEU A 184 6.21 10.51 4.73
C LEU A 184 5.64 10.80 3.33
N GLY A 185 5.99 11.95 2.78
CA GLY A 185 5.65 12.33 1.41
C GLY A 185 6.60 11.70 0.41
N TRP A 186 6.03 11.11 -0.64
CA TRP A 186 6.72 10.59 -1.82
C TRP A 186 6.25 11.37 -3.05
N SER A 187 7.17 11.71 -3.93
CA SER A 187 6.81 12.25 -5.24
C SER A 187 7.71 11.74 -6.35
N TRP A 188 7.12 11.42 -7.50
CA TRP A 188 7.83 11.21 -8.75
C TRP A 188 7.57 12.36 -9.73
N TYR A 189 8.63 12.92 -10.29
CA TYR A 189 8.53 14.05 -11.23
C TYR A 189 9.61 13.99 -12.29
N GLY A 190 9.36 14.66 -13.42
CA GLY A 190 10.32 14.80 -14.51
C GLY A 190 10.51 13.55 -15.37
N GLY A 191 9.58 12.60 -15.33
CA GLY A 191 9.62 11.39 -16.16
C GLY A 191 9.80 11.68 -17.66
N GLY A 192 10.45 10.75 -18.36
CA GLY A 192 10.71 10.75 -19.79
C GLY A 192 11.86 9.81 -20.18
N ARG A 193 11.80 9.24 -21.38
CA ARG A 193 12.86 8.41 -21.95
C ARG A 193 13.98 9.29 -22.52
N THR A 194 15.24 8.92 -22.27
CA THR A 194 16.44 9.59 -22.81
C THR A 194 16.32 9.84 -24.32
N GLY A 195 16.71 11.05 -24.76
CA GLY A 195 16.64 11.46 -26.17
C GLY A 195 15.24 11.86 -26.65
N GLY A 196 14.19 11.55 -25.89
CA GLY A 196 12.81 11.91 -26.21
C GLY A 196 12.40 13.31 -25.75
N ARG A 197 11.17 13.68 -26.09
CA ARG A 197 10.45 14.80 -25.49
C ARG A 197 9.31 14.26 -24.66
N ALA A 198 9.22 14.69 -23.42
CA ALA A 198 8.16 14.30 -22.50
C ALA A 198 7.90 15.45 -21.53
N HIS A 199 6.73 15.48 -20.93
CA HIS A 199 6.45 16.31 -19.77
C HIS A 199 5.21 15.70 -19.10
N PHE A 200 5.42 14.97 -18.03
CA PHE A 200 4.36 14.34 -17.25
C PHE A 200 4.14 15.15 -15.97
N GLY A 201 2.89 15.23 -15.52
CA GLY A 201 2.54 15.74 -14.22
C GLY A 201 3.16 14.89 -13.13
N ASP A 202 3.43 15.55 -12.02
CA ASP A 202 4.04 14.90 -10.87
C ASP A 202 3.05 13.94 -10.22
N TYR A 203 3.57 12.81 -9.77
CA TYR A 203 2.85 11.87 -8.94
C TYR A 203 3.19 12.14 -7.48
N PHE A 204 2.18 12.05 -6.63
CA PHE A 204 2.32 12.24 -5.20
C PHE A 204 1.68 11.08 -4.46
N ASP A 205 2.28 10.72 -3.34
CA ASP A 205 1.66 9.84 -2.37
C ASP A 205 2.19 10.16 -0.98
N CYS A 206 1.47 9.75 0.05
CA CYS A 206 1.87 9.97 1.43
C CYS A 206 1.58 8.75 2.27
N SER A 207 2.31 8.59 3.36
CA SER A 207 2.05 7.55 4.36
C SER A 207 2.12 8.12 5.76
N TYR A 208 1.16 7.79 6.62
CA TYR A 208 1.24 8.15 8.04
C TYR A 208 2.37 7.34 8.69
N VAL A 209 3.33 8.03 9.30
CA VAL A 209 4.47 7.41 9.99
C VAL A 209 4.69 8.08 11.33
N ARG A 210 5.30 7.33 12.26
CA ARG A 210 5.71 7.86 13.57
C ARG A 210 7.22 7.82 13.68
N VAL A 211 7.82 8.91 14.14
CA VAL A 211 9.22 8.92 14.58
C VAL A 211 9.24 8.80 16.09
N GLU A 212 9.93 7.79 16.62
CA GLU A 212 10.02 7.54 18.06
C GLU A 212 11.40 6.95 18.41
N GLY A 213 12.09 7.60 19.34
CA GLY A 213 13.41 7.18 19.81
C GLY A 213 14.48 7.18 18.70
N GLY A 214 15.55 6.42 18.92
CA GLY A 214 16.72 6.36 18.03
C GLY A 214 17.86 7.24 18.51
N LYS A 215 18.67 7.73 17.57
CA LYS A 215 19.82 8.59 17.89
C LYS A 215 19.40 9.87 18.65
N PRO A 216 20.31 10.48 19.44
CA PRO A 216 20.08 11.78 20.04
C PRO A 216 19.60 12.80 18.99
N LEU A 217 18.68 13.68 19.41
CA LEU A 217 18.15 14.72 18.53
C LEU A 217 19.30 15.64 18.09
N GLN A 218 19.52 15.72 16.78
CA GLN A 218 20.50 16.63 16.20
C GLN A 218 19.86 17.99 15.92
N GLU A 219 20.67 19.05 15.90
CA GLU A 219 20.19 20.40 15.60
C GLU A 219 19.69 20.52 14.15
N LYS A 220 20.37 19.88 13.21
CA LYS A 220 20.07 20.00 11.78
C LYS A 220 20.37 18.76 10.97
N HIS A 221 19.79 18.69 9.78
CA HIS A 221 20.07 17.68 8.76
C HIS A 221 20.35 18.35 7.41
N ILE A 222 21.40 17.91 6.73
CA ILE A 222 21.69 18.32 5.35
C ILE A 222 21.00 17.33 4.41
N PRO A 223 20.09 17.80 3.54
CA PRO A 223 19.42 16.93 2.60
C PRO A 223 20.39 16.20 1.66
N THR A 224 19.98 15.03 1.17
CA THR A 224 20.86 14.13 0.41
C THR A 224 20.29 13.78 -0.96
N PHE A 225 21.18 13.55 -1.94
CA PHE A 225 20.82 13.01 -3.25
C PHE A 225 21.65 11.77 -3.55
N ALA A 226 20.97 10.63 -3.75
CA ALA A 226 21.58 9.38 -4.19
C ALA A 226 21.68 9.35 -5.72
N GLY A 227 22.73 9.97 -6.26
CA GLY A 227 23.03 9.94 -7.69
C GLY A 227 23.95 11.07 -8.14
N ARG A 228 24.42 11.01 -9.39
CA ARG A 228 25.15 12.11 -10.06
C ARG A 228 24.24 13.03 -10.88
N GLY A 229 23.03 12.54 -11.15
CA GLY A 229 21.99 13.15 -11.97
C GLY A 229 21.13 12.06 -12.60
N CYS A 230 19.97 12.44 -13.13
CA CYS A 230 18.98 11.53 -13.71
C CYS A 230 18.52 12.07 -15.07
N HIS A 231 18.11 11.19 -15.98
CA HIS A 231 17.43 11.61 -17.19
C HIS A 231 16.04 12.13 -16.85
N ALA A 232 15.82 13.43 -17.03
CA ALA A 232 14.59 14.08 -16.63
C ALA A 232 14.23 15.27 -17.52
N THR A 233 12.94 15.58 -17.57
CA THR A 233 12.37 16.72 -18.30
C THR A 233 12.42 18.01 -17.47
N VAL A 234 12.32 17.87 -16.15
CA VAL A 234 12.37 18.94 -15.14
C VAL A 234 13.18 18.49 -13.93
N ASN A 235 13.69 19.44 -13.14
CA ASN A 235 14.48 19.15 -11.93
C ASN A 235 13.80 19.57 -10.61
N ARG A 236 12.55 20.02 -10.66
CA ARG A 236 11.75 20.35 -9.47
C ARG A 236 10.28 19.94 -9.69
N PRO A 237 9.54 19.59 -8.62
CA PRO A 237 8.10 19.42 -8.70
C PRO A 237 7.37 20.75 -9.02
N GLY A 238 6.14 20.66 -9.50
CA GLY A 238 5.21 21.76 -9.72
C GLY A 238 5.40 22.52 -11.03
N VAL A 239 6.31 22.09 -11.90
CA VAL A 239 6.51 22.73 -13.22
C VAL A 239 5.30 22.52 -14.12
N CYS A 240 4.65 21.35 -14.03
CA CYS A 240 3.39 21.11 -14.70
C CYS A 240 2.21 21.53 -13.81
N LYS A 241 1.55 22.64 -14.18
CA LYS A 241 0.38 23.19 -13.45
C LYS A 241 -0.95 22.58 -13.90
N SER A 242 -1.01 22.04 -15.11
CA SER A 242 -2.19 21.36 -15.64
C SER A 242 -1.76 20.43 -16.76
N GLU A 243 -2.49 19.33 -16.92
CA GLU A 243 -2.27 18.40 -18.01
C GLU A 243 -3.16 18.68 -19.22
N PRO A 244 -2.65 18.43 -20.44
CA PRO A 244 -1.30 17.96 -20.77
C PRO A 244 -0.22 19.04 -20.52
N CYS A 245 0.94 18.64 -19.98
CA CYS A 245 2.01 19.58 -19.65
C CYS A 245 2.66 20.12 -20.93
N ARG A 246 2.45 21.42 -21.24
CA ARG A 246 3.01 22.07 -22.43
C ARG A 246 3.99 23.21 -22.05
N PRO A 247 5.02 23.47 -22.87
CA PRO A 247 5.47 22.66 -24.01
C PRO A 247 6.14 21.34 -23.55
N LEU A 248 6.25 20.37 -24.47
CA LEU A 248 7.02 19.14 -24.23
C LEU A 248 8.51 19.48 -24.12
N ARG A 249 9.15 19.02 -23.05
CA ARG A 249 10.56 19.31 -22.75
C ARG A 249 11.44 18.15 -23.19
N LYS A 250 12.66 18.44 -23.64
CA LYS A 250 13.66 17.41 -23.94
C LYS A 250 14.07 16.73 -22.63
N VAL A 251 14.21 15.41 -22.68
CA VAL A 251 14.76 14.62 -21.58
C VAL A 251 16.28 14.75 -21.62
N THR A 252 16.85 15.44 -20.64
CA THR A 252 18.30 15.62 -20.52
C THR A 252 18.79 15.09 -19.18
N PHE A 253 20.09 14.88 -19.04
CA PHE A 253 20.67 14.63 -17.73
C PHE A 253 20.52 15.89 -16.87
N LYS A 254 19.99 15.75 -15.65
CA LYS A 254 19.72 16.85 -14.70
C LYS A 254 20.05 16.41 -13.28
N ARG A 255 20.37 17.36 -12.41
CA ARG A 255 20.35 17.17 -10.96
C ARG A 255 19.07 17.79 -10.38
N PRO A 256 18.56 17.32 -9.23
CA PRO A 256 17.48 18.03 -8.55
C PRO A 256 17.90 19.47 -8.27
N ALA A 257 16.95 20.42 -8.34
CA ALA A 257 17.24 21.85 -8.27
C ALA A 257 18.04 22.26 -7.01
N GLU A 258 17.86 21.52 -5.91
CA GLU A 258 18.53 21.72 -4.63
C GLU A 258 20.02 21.35 -4.65
N PHE A 259 20.45 20.54 -5.62
CA PHE A 259 21.81 20.02 -5.78
C PHE A 259 22.47 20.47 -7.10
N ASP A 260 21.81 21.36 -7.84
CA ASP A 260 22.27 21.86 -9.13
C ASP A 260 23.16 23.10 -8.91
N GLY A 261 24.47 22.86 -8.78
CA GLY A 261 25.47 23.91 -8.52
C GLY A 261 25.41 24.53 -7.12
N ARG A 262 24.65 23.93 -6.19
CA ARG A 262 24.45 24.43 -4.82
C ARG A 262 24.36 23.28 -3.82
N THR A 263 24.64 23.59 -2.56
CA THR A 263 24.35 22.70 -1.43
C THR A 263 22.95 23.05 -0.89
N PRO A 264 22.07 22.06 -0.65
CA PRO A 264 20.75 22.33 -0.09
C PRO A 264 20.85 22.97 1.30
N PRO A 265 19.94 23.89 1.66
CA PRO A 265 19.92 24.45 2.99
C PRO A 265 19.66 23.36 4.05
N PRO A 266 20.26 23.48 5.26
CA PRO A 266 19.95 22.58 6.36
C PRO A 266 18.48 22.65 6.77
N ILE A 267 17.92 21.51 7.13
CA ILE A 267 16.65 21.40 7.84
C ILE A 267 16.97 21.46 9.33
N TYR A 268 16.47 22.47 10.05
CA TYR A 268 16.68 22.60 11.49
C TYR A 268 15.59 21.88 12.29
N ALA A 269 15.95 21.29 13.44
CA ALA A 269 15.00 20.67 14.37
C ALA A 269 13.94 21.68 14.84
N SER A 270 14.35 22.93 15.07
CA SER A 270 13.45 24.04 15.42
C SER A 270 12.37 24.31 14.38
N SER A 271 12.57 23.92 13.12
CA SER A 271 11.57 24.10 12.06
C SER A 271 10.35 23.19 12.20
N PHE A 272 10.42 22.12 12.99
CA PHE A 272 9.30 21.22 13.25
C PHE A 272 8.36 21.72 14.37
N GLY A 273 8.66 22.90 14.94
CA GLY A 273 8.05 23.39 16.18
C GLY A 273 8.74 22.78 17.40
N ALA A 274 8.37 23.25 18.60
CA ALA A 274 8.76 22.55 19.82
C ALA A 274 8.37 21.07 19.68
N PRO A 275 9.20 20.13 20.16
CA PRO A 275 8.76 18.74 20.32
C PRO A 275 7.40 18.82 20.98
N SER A 276 6.36 18.27 20.36
CA SER A 276 5.07 18.21 21.02
C SER A 276 5.20 17.17 22.13
N ASP A 277 5.81 17.56 23.26
CA ASP A 277 5.53 16.95 24.56
C ASP A 277 4.03 17.04 24.87
N ASN A 278 3.30 17.84 24.07
CA ASN A 278 1.85 18.03 24.06
C ASN A 278 1.06 17.15 23.09
N PHE A 279 1.67 16.14 22.44
CA PHE A 279 0.88 14.96 22.02
C PHE A 279 0.99 13.86 23.08
N LYS A 280 0.90 14.26 24.35
CA LYS A 280 0.34 13.38 25.38
C LYS A 280 -1.06 13.02 24.89
N PHE A 281 -1.32 11.73 24.77
CA PHE A 281 -2.68 11.23 24.90
C PHE A 281 -3.27 11.93 26.12
N ASP A 282 -4.35 12.69 25.95
CA ASP A 282 -4.96 13.41 27.05
C ASP A 282 -5.31 12.40 28.17
N VAL A 283 -4.56 12.47 29.26
CA VAL A 283 -4.85 11.81 30.54
C VAL A 283 -5.29 12.86 31.57
N SER A 284 -5.33 14.14 31.17
CA SER A 284 -5.67 15.33 31.96
C SER A 284 -7.13 15.79 31.78
N ALA A 285 -7.90 15.20 30.86
CA ALA A 285 -9.36 15.11 31.00
C ALA A 285 -9.78 14.27 32.24
N ILE A 286 -8.81 13.78 33.02
CA ILE A 286 -8.97 13.33 34.39
C ILE A 286 -8.26 14.36 35.27
N SER A 287 -9.01 14.98 36.17
CA SER A 287 -8.60 16.04 37.12
C SER A 287 -8.60 17.47 36.57
N GLN A 288 -9.79 18.06 36.52
CA GLN A 288 -10.06 19.33 37.21
C GLN A 288 -11.58 19.52 37.32
N SER A 289 -12.13 19.11 38.44
CA SER A 289 -13.35 19.67 39.01
C SER A 289 -13.40 19.28 40.48
N VAL A 290 -13.34 20.30 41.33
CA VAL A 290 -13.52 20.24 42.78
C VAL A 290 -15.01 20.04 43.02
N PHE A 291 -15.46 18.82 43.26
CA PHE A 291 -16.63 18.45 44.07
C PHE A 291 -16.56 16.94 44.36
N THR A 292 -16.96 16.57 45.56
CA THR A 292 -16.96 15.21 46.13
C THR A 292 -17.88 14.24 45.37
N GLU A 293 -17.58 12.93 45.48
CA GLU A 293 -18.27 11.70 44.98
C GLU A 293 -17.84 11.09 43.62
N PRO A 294 -18.13 9.80 43.36
CA PRO A 294 -17.75 8.55 44.03
C PRO A 294 -16.58 7.86 43.27
N LYS A 295 -16.07 6.70 43.74
CA LYS A 295 -15.00 5.92 43.08
C LYS A 295 -15.34 5.60 41.61
N VAL A 296 -14.94 6.46 40.66
CA VAL A 296 -15.00 6.20 39.23
C VAL A 296 -14.03 5.07 38.91
N ARG A 297 -14.56 3.87 38.66
CA ARG A 297 -13.82 2.80 37.99
C ARG A 297 -13.42 3.32 36.61
N VAL A 298 -12.17 3.75 36.44
CA VAL A 298 -11.60 4.05 35.12
C VAL A 298 -11.77 2.79 34.27
N SER A 299 -12.77 2.80 33.39
CA SER A 299 -13.00 1.68 32.48
C SER A 299 -11.72 1.49 31.65
N PRO A 300 -11.10 0.30 31.66
CA PRO A 300 -9.84 0.09 30.96
C PRO A 300 -9.99 0.49 29.49
N LYS A 301 -9.11 1.39 29.02
CA LYS A 301 -9.07 1.83 27.61
C LYS A 301 -9.09 0.59 26.71
N VAL A 302 -10.01 0.57 25.76
CA VAL A 302 -10.15 -0.56 24.82
C VAL A 302 -8.85 -0.73 24.03
N ARG A 303 -8.36 -1.97 23.90
CA ARG A 303 -7.15 -2.26 23.12
C ARG A 303 -7.29 -3.54 22.32
N VAL A 304 -6.64 -3.57 21.15
CA VAL A 304 -6.27 -4.80 20.46
C VAL A 304 -4.82 -5.08 20.80
N THR A 305 -4.58 -6.12 21.59
CA THR A 305 -3.25 -6.44 22.13
C THR A 305 -2.47 -7.43 21.26
N GLY A 306 -3.18 -8.18 20.41
CA GLY A 306 -2.59 -9.19 19.54
C GLY A 306 -3.56 -9.68 18.48
N LEU A 307 -3.02 -10.37 17.49
CA LEU A 307 -3.77 -11.14 16.50
C LEU A 307 -3.29 -12.59 16.61
N ARG A 308 -4.22 -13.55 16.50
CA ARG A 308 -3.94 -14.98 16.52
C ARG A 308 -4.51 -15.66 15.28
N VAL A 309 -3.95 -16.80 14.91
CA VAL A 309 -4.50 -17.70 13.90
C VAL A 309 -5.20 -18.87 14.60
N ALA A 310 -6.42 -19.18 14.20
CA ALA A 310 -7.15 -20.34 14.67
C ALA A 310 -7.47 -21.28 13.51
N ASN A 311 -7.41 -22.59 13.76
CA ASN A 311 -7.92 -23.59 12.83
C ASN A 311 -9.43 -23.78 13.10
N ILE A 312 -10.23 -23.68 12.04
CA ILE A 312 -11.69 -23.72 12.15
C ILE A 312 -12.24 -25.07 12.59
N ARG A 313 -11.51 -26.17 12.36
CA ARG A 313 -11.95 -27.54 12.68
C ARG A 313 -11.79 -27.87 14.15
N ASN A 314 -10.59 -27.64 14.70
CA ASN A 314 -10.30 -27.95 16.10
C ASN A 314 -10.70 -26.80 17.05
N ARG A 315 -11.08 -25.63 16.52
CA ARG A 315 -11.52 -24.44 17.27
C ARG A 315 -10.49 -23.92 18.27
N VAL A 316 -9.26 -24.41 18.20
CA VAL A 316 -8.16 -23.99 19.07
C VAL A 316 -7.45 -22.81 18.41
N ALA A 317 -7.59 -21.63 19.02
CA ALA A 317 -6.70 -20.51 18.71
C ALA A 317 -5.29 -20.87 19.17
N ARG A 318 -4.33 -20.95 18.24
CA ARG A 318 -2.93 -21.20 18.58
C ARG A 318 -2.33 -19.89 19.10
N TYR A 319 -1.88 -19.90 20.35
CA TYR A 319 -1.37 -18.73 21.06
C TYR A 319 -0.01 -18.26 20.50
N ASP A 320 0.75 -19.16 19.87
CA ASP A 320 2.17 -18.93 19.56
C ASP A 320 2.44 -18.48 18.12
N ILE A 321 1.41 -18.33 17.27
CA ILE A 321 1.61 -17.84 15.90
C ILE A 321 1.81 -16.33 15.94
N THR A 322 3.05 -15.93 16.19
CA THR A 322 3.46 -14.54 16.14
C THR A 322 3.68 -14.16 14.68
N PHE A 323 2.91 -13.20 14.16
CA PHE A 323 3.09 -12.63 12.81
C PHE A 323 4.44 -11.94 12.56
N LYS A 324 5.39 -12.06 13.50
CA LYS A 324 6.81 -11.79 13.27
C LYS A 324 7.44 -12.83 12.32
N ARG A 325 6.83 -14.01 12.17
CA ARG A 325 7.30 -15.10 11.29
C ARG A 325 6.22 -15.48 10.29
N THR A 326 6.66 -16.10 9.20
CA THR A 326 5.78 -16.71 8.21
C THR A 326 4.94 -17.81 8.84
N VAL A 327 3.64 -17.84 8.54
CA VAL A 327 2.71 -18.87 9.02
C VAL A 327 2.60 -19.98 7.98
N LEU A 328 2.85 -21.22 8.38
CA LEU A 328 2.66 -22.39 7.54
C LEU A 328 1.24 -22.92 7.72
N VAL A 329 0.54 -23.17 6.61
CA VAL A 329 -0.83 -23.69 6.61
C VAL A 329 -0.91 -24.85 5.63
N GLY A 330 -1.33 -26.01 6.11
CA GLY A 330 -1.61 -27.19 5.30
C GLY A 330 -2.82 -27.00 4.39
N SER A 331 -2.84 -27.72 3.26
CA SER A 331 -3.86 -27.58 2.22
C SER A 331 -5.29 -27.82 2.71
N LYS A 332 -5.48 -28.64 3.76
CA LYS A 332 -6.77 -29.02 4.35
C LYS A 332 -7.13 -28.21 5.60
N VAL A 333 -6.30 -27.23 5.97
CA VAL A 333 -6.53 -26.37 7.14
C VAL A 333 -7.30 -25.11 6.74
N GLY A 334 -8.54 -24.99 7.21
CA GLY A 334 -9.25 -23.71 7.21
C GLY A 334 -8.76 -22.86 8.37
N VAL A 335 -8.40 -21.61 8.10
CA VAL A 335 -7.92 -20.67 9.12
C VAL A 335 -8.87 -19.49 9.29
N THR A 336 -8.87 -18.91 10.47
CA THR A 336 -9.43 -17.59 10.76
C THR A 336 -8.43 -16.78 11.59
N LEU A 337 -8.66 -15.47 11.67
CA LEU A 337 -7.92 -14.58 12.56
C LEU A 337 -8.79 -14.18 13.74
N VAL A 338 -8.22 -14.24 14.94
CA VAL A 338 -8.88 -13.87 16.20
C VAL A 338 -8.13 -12.68 16.80
N ALA A 339 -8.85 -11.62 17.15
CA ALA A 339 -8.26 -10.47 17.82
C ALA A 339 -8.23 -10.69 19.33
N GLN A 340 -7.05 -10.50 19.93
CA GLN A 340 -6.93 -10.39 21.37
C GLN A 340 -7.24 -8.96 21.77
N THR A 341 -8.11 -8.80 22.76
CA THR A 341 -8.53 -7.49 23.22
C THR A 341 -8.51 -7.36 24.73
N SER A 342 -8.44 -6.13 25.20
CA SER A 342 -8.68 -5.76 26.59
C SER A 342 -9.65 -4.59 26.68
N GLY A 343 -10.34 -4.49 27.81
CA GLY A 343 -11.40 -3.52 28.04
C GLY A 343 -12.75 -3.91 27.42
N HIS A 344 -13.75 -3.05 27.60
CA HIS A 344 -15.12 -3.28 27.12
C HIS A 344 -15.24 -2.95 25.62
N VAL A 345 -14.92 -3.95 24.78
CA VAL A 345 -15.03 -3.85 23.32
C VAL A 345 -16.49 -3.96 22.89
N LYS A 346 -16.98 -2.97 22.14
CA LYS A 346 -18.31 -2.99 21.50
C LYS A 346 -18.28 -3.71 20.15
N LYS A 347 -17.21 -3.50 19.37
CA LYS A 347 -17.02 -4.16 18.06
C LYS A 347 -15.56 -4.14 17.63
N ILE A 348 -15.22 -5.05 16.73
CA ILE A 348 -13.99 -5.02 15.93
C ILE A 348 -14.35 -4.90 14.45
N GLU A 349 -13.78 -3.90 13.78
CA GLU A 349 -13.81 -3.80 12.33
C GLU A 349 -12.50 -4.38 11.77
N TRP A 350 -12.63 -5.30 10.80
CA TRP A 350 -11.49 -5.97 10.19
C TRP A 350 -11.22 -5.42 8.79
N PHE A 351 -9.95 -5.21 8.50
CA PHE A 351 -9.49 -4.74 7.20
C PHE A 351 -8.38 -5.65 6.68
N VAL A 352 -8.43 -5.96 5.39
CA VAL A 352 -7.36 -6.64 4.66
C VAL A 352 -6.93 -5.74 3.51
N ASN A 353 -5.65 -5.39 3.49
CA ASN A 353 -5.08 -4.44 2.52
C ASN A 353 -5.88 -3.12 2.43
N GLY A 354 -6.43 -2.66 3.55
CA GLY A 354 -7.20 -1.42 3.65
C GLY A 354 -8.67 -1.52 3.26
N LEU A 355 -9.11 -2.65 2.72
CA LEU A 355 -10.51 -2.92 2.48
C LEU A 355 -11.15 -3.47 3.74
N LYS A 356 -12.24 -2.85 4.19
CA LYS A 356 -13.05 -3.39 5.29
C LYS A 356 -13.70 -4.69 4.82
N VAL A 357 -13.38 -5.81 5.47
CA VAL A 357 -13.90 -7.13 5.09
C VAL A 357 -15.00 -7.63 6.03
N PHE A 358 -14.99 -7.21 7.29
CA PHE A 358 -15.94 -7.71 8.27
C PHE A 358 -16.12 -6.77 9.47
N THR A 359 -17.20 -6.96 10.22
CA THR A 359 -17.40 -6.32 11.53
C THR A 359 -17.94 -7.35 12.50
N ASP A 360 -17.17 -7.63 13.53
CA ASP A 360 -17.58 -8.53 14.59
C ASP A 360 -18.02 -7.74 15.83
N ARG A 361 -19.14 -8.13 16.42
CA ARG A 361 -19.75 -7.47 17.58
C ARG A 361 -19.81 -8.37 18.81
N LYS A 362 -19.42 -9.64 18.67
CA LYS A 362 -19.49 -10.60 19.76
C LYS A 362 -18.11 -11.24 19.95
N ALA A 363 -17.70 -11.39 21.21
CA ALA A 363 -16.49 -12.16 21.50
C ALA A 363 -16.80 -13.66 21.36
N PRO A 364 -15.86 -14.47 20.85
CA PRO A 364 -14.51 -14.11 20.39
C PRO A 364 -14.52 -13.35 19.05
N PHE A 365 -13.86 -12.18 19.01
CA PHE A 365 -13.87 -11.36 17.79
C PHE A 365 -12.98 -11.97 16.71
N THR A 366 -13.56 -12.37 15.59
CA THR A 366 -12.86 -13.02 14.48
C THR A 366 -13.07 -12.30 13.16
N ILE A 367 -12.17 -12.51 12.20
CA ILE A 367 -12.19 -11.84 10.89
C ILE A 367 -13.36 -12.29 10.00
N ALA A 368 -13.96 -13.44 10.28
CA ALA A 368 -15.05 -14.03 9.50
C ALA A 368 -16.32 -14.30 10.32
N GLY A 369 -16.29 -14.05 11.63
CA GLY A 369 -17.38 -14.34 12.56
C GLY A 369 -17.33 -15.76 13.13
N ASP A 370 -18.23 -16.01 14.09
CA ASP A 370 -18.39 -17.29 14.75
C ASP A 370 -19.87 -17.59 15.09
N ARG A 371 -20.18 -18.87 15.30
CA ARG A 371 -21.48 -19.35 15.81
C ARG A 371 -21.26 -20.39 16.90
N GLY A 372 -21.52 -20.03 18.16
CA GLY A 372 -21.45 -20.98 19.27
C GLY A 372 -20.09 -21.69 19.36
N TRP A 373 -19.01 -20.90 19.32
CA TRP A 373 -17.60 -21.36 19.31
C TRP A 373 -17.13 -22.02 18.00
N GLN A 374 -17.96 -22.12 16.96
CA GLN A 374 -17.52 -22.49 15.61
C GLN A 374 -17.04 -21.27 14.84
N TYR A 375 -15.78 -21.27 14.41
CA TYR A 375 -15.24 -20.17 13.60
C TYR A 375 -15.57 -20.35 12.12
N TYR A 376 -15.99 -19.26 11.47
CA TYR A 376 -16.06 -19.22 10.02
C TYR A 376 -14.66 -19.10 9.40
N LYS A 377 -14.52 -19.67 8.21
CA LYS A 377 -13.28 -19.65 7.44
C LYS A 377 -13.01 -18.25 6.93
N TRP A 378 -11.76 -17.85 6.97
CA TRP A 378 -11.30 -16.67 6.26
C TRP A 378 -11.24 -16.94 4.75
N GLU A 379 -12.05 -16.20 3.98
CA GLU A 379 -12.16 -16.39 2.52
C GLU A 379 -11.17 -15.57 1.69
N HIS A 380 -10.38 -14.69 2.31
CA HIS A 380 -9.37 -13.96 1.56
C HIS A 380 -8.24 -14.93 1.15
N PRO A 381 -7.73 -14.85 -0.09
CA PRO A 381 -6.62 -15.69 -0.51
C PRO A 381 -5.43 -15.56 0.45
N LEU A 382 -5.03 -16.69 1.03
CA LEU A 382 -4.00 -16.76 2.08
C LEU A 382 -2.59 -16.75 1.50
N PHE A 383 -2.39 -17.61 0.50
CA PHE A 383 -1.07 -17.93 -0.01
C PHE A 383 -0.61 -16.91 -1.02
N GLU A 384 0.71 -16.90 -1.25
CA GLU A 384 1.31 -16.26 -2.41
C GLU A 384 1.20 -14.73 -2.43
N ARG A 385 0.85 -14.12 -1.31
CA ARG A 385 0.72 -12.67 -1.19
C ARG A 385 0.97 -12.20 0.22
N ARG A 386 1.55 -11.01 0.35
CA ARG A 386 1.66 -10.31 1.62
C ARG A 386 0.36 -9.57 1.89
N LEU A 387 -0.18 -9.75 3.09
CA LEU A 387 -1.45 -9.14 3.50
C LEU A 387 -1.20 -8.19 4.66
N ARG A 388 -1.69 -6.96 4.59
CA ARG A 388 -1.82 -6.09 5.77
C ARG A 388 -3.18 -6.33 6.40
N VAL A 389 -3.21 -6.96 7.56
CA VAL A 389 -4.43 -7.15 8.34
C VAL A 389 -4.47 -6.10 9.44
N THR A 390 -5.61 -5.44 9.57
CA THR A 390 -5.86 -4.45 10.61
C THR A 390 -7.13 -4.81 11.37
N ALA A 391 -7.02 -4.88 12.70
CA ALA A 391 -8.15 -4.96 13.61
C ALA A 391 -8.33 -3.61 14.31
N LYS A 392 -9.54 -3.05 14.21
CA LYS A 392 -9.93 -1.82 14.88
C LYS A 392 -10.96 -2.10 15.96
N ALA A 393 -10.56 -2.05 17.22
CA ALA A 393 -11.50 -2.11 18.33
C ALA A 393 -12.16 -0.76 18.55
N THR A 394 -13.48 -0.78 18.77
CA THR A 394 -14.25 0.36 19.27
C THR A 394 -14.89 -0.07 20.59
N GLY A 395 -14.69 0.70 21.65
CA GLY A 395 -15.32 0.49 22.96
C GLY A 395 -16.72 1.11 23.03
N TYR A 396 -17.47 0.79 24.09
CA TYR A 396 -18.79 1.41 24.32
C TYR A 396 -18.72 2.91 24.58
N SER A 397 -17.62 3.38 25.19
CA SER A 397 -17.29 4.79 25.39
C SER A 397 -16.82 5.52 24.12
N GLY A 398 -16.82 4.86 22.96
CA GLY A 398 -16.40 5.46 21.69
C GLY A 398 -14.89 5.49 21.44
N PHE A 399 -14.06 5.22 22.46
CA PHE A 399 -12.61 5.06 22.28
C PHE A 399 -12.28 3.99 21.24
N ARG A 400 -11.21 4.24 20.48
CA ARG A 400 -10.77 3.37 19.38
C ARG A 400 -9.31 2.97 19.60
N ASN A 401 -9.00 1.74 19.25
CA ASN A 401 -7.63 1.25 19.20
C ASN A 401 -7.42 0.35 17.99
N TRP A 402 -6.21 0.34 17.47
CA TRP A 402 -5.85 -0.32 16.23
C TRP A 402 -4.67 -1.25 16.44
N LEU A 403 -4.68 -2.36 15.71
CA LEU A 403 -3.52 -3.21 15.53
C LEU A 403 -3.43 -3.62 14.06
N SER A 404 -2.40 -3.12 13.37
CA SER A 404 -2.04 -3.56 12.02
C SER A 404 -0.83 -4.48 12.04
N ARG A 405 -0.88 -5.54 11.22
CA ARG A 405 0.22 -6.48 10.99
C ARG A 405 0.30 -6.85 9.52
N GLU A 406 1.53 -6.92 9.01
CA GLU A 406 1.77 -7.70 7.80
C GLU A 406 1.77 -9.18 8.17
N VAL A 407 1.05 -9.98 7.39
CA VAL A 407 0.93 -11.42 7.58
C VAL A 407 1.26 -12.11 6.26
N VAL A 408 1.92 -13.26 6.37
CA VAL A 408 2.38 -14.07 5.24
C VAL A 408 2.04 -15.52 5.55
N PHE A 409 1.28 -16.15 4.66
CA PHE A 409 0.98 -17.58 4.73
C PHE A 409 1.71 -18.33 3.61
N VAL A 410 2.31 -19.45 3.98
CA VAL A 410 3.00 -20.37 3.06
C VAL A 410 2.37 -21.75 3.22
N ARG A 411 2.28 -22.50 2.12
CA ARG A 411 1.76 -23.86 2.15
C ARG A 411 2.71 -24.75 2.94
N ALA A 412 2.17 -25.49 3.90
CA ALA A 412 2.92 -26.53 4.59
C ALA A 412 2.97 -27.81 3.75
N HIS A 413 4.04 -28.60 3.88
CA HIS A 413 4.12 -29.93 3.26
C HIS A 413 3.11 -30.91 3.85
N ASN A 414 2.81 -30.80 5.14
CA ASN A 414 1.76 -31.58 5.78
C ASN A 414 0.41 -30.87 5.65
N ASP A 415 -0.56 -31.54 5.04
CA ASP A 415 -1.92 -31.07 4.76
C ASP A 415 -2.68 -30.53 5.98
N TYR A 416 -2.32 -30.95 7.18
CA TYR A 416 -3.01 -30.61 8.43
C TYR A 416 -2.20 -29.70 9.36
N TYR A 417 -1.03 -29.26 8.92
CA TYR A 417 -0.13 -28.45 9.75
C TYR A 417 -0.62 -26.99 9.87
N LEU A 418 -0.54 -26.44 11.09
CA LEU A 418 -0.68 -25.02 11.35
C LEU A 418 0.36 -24.60 12.40
N GLY A 419 1.28 -23.73 12.01
CA GLY A 419 2.34 -23.28 12.90
C GLY A 419 3.21 -22.19 12.27
N ASN A 420 4.19 -21.69 13.03
CA ASN A 420 5.20 -20.79 12.47
C ASN A 420 6.24 -21.60 11.70
N TRP A 421 6.75 -21.01 10.62
CA TRP A 421 8.00 -21.48 10.06
C TRP A 421 9.13 -21.25 11.07
N THR A 422 9.72 -22.33 11.56
CA THR A 422 11.05 -22.33 12.16
C THR A 422 12.02 -22.74 11.06
N PRO A 423 12.98 -21.87 10.66
CA PRO A 423 14.12 -22.36 9.90
C PRO A 423 14.69 -23.56 10.67
N LYS A 424 14.91 -24.69 9.99
CA LYS A 424 15.85 -25.67 10.54
C LYS A 424 17.16 -24.91 10.68
N ALA A 425 17.78 -24.98 11.86
CA ALA A 425 19.19 -24.63 11.95
C ALA A 425 19.89 -25.55 10.96
N ASP A 426 20.49 -24.99 9.93
CA ASP A 426 21.37 -25.74 9.04
C ASP A 426 22.42 -26.39 9.96
N LYS A 427 22.41 -27.73 10.01
CA LYS A 427 23.44 -28.54 10.64
C LYS A 427 24.46 -28.89 9.58
#